data_AF-A0A392RFG9-F1
#
_entry.id   AF-A0A392RFG9-F1
#
_cell.length_a   1.000
_cell.length_b   1.000
_cell.length_c   1.000
_cell.angle_alpha   90.00
_cell.angle_beta   90.00
_cell.angle_gamma   90.00
#
_symmetry.space_group_name_H-M   'P 1'
#
loop_
_entity.id
_entity.type
_entity.pdbx_description
1 polymer ?
#
loop_
_entity_poly.entity_id
_entity_poly.type
_entity_poly.pdbx_seq_one_letter_code
_entity_poly.pdbx_strand_id
1 'polypeptide(L)'
;MTKIGTTQHFASVEHPQTNGQAEAANRIILRGLKRRLDEAKGKWTEELHSVLWSYRTTTHSTTGETPFRLTYGTEAVIPVETGASSFRTEIPIEGKLNIKMLREELDFLEELRDGAALREASLKQKIA
;
A
#
# COMPACT_ATOMS: atom_id res chain seq x y z
N MET A 1 12.61 10.33 27.72
CA MET A 1 11.75 9.21 27.27
C MET A 1 10.51 9.78 26.62
N THR A 2 10.29 9.44 25.35
CA THR A 2 9.08 9.80 24.58
C THR A 2 7.86 9.11 25.20
N LYS A 3 6.74 9.84 25.29
CA LYS A 3 5.50 9.48 26.02
C LYS A 3 4.83 8.17 25.57
N ILE A 4 5.25 7.60 24.44
CA ILE A 4 4.68 6.42 23.79
C ILE A 4 5.74 5.38 23.39
N GLY A 5 6.97 5.47 23.92
CA GLY A 5 8.03 4.47 23.66
C GLY A 5 8.65 4.52 22.26
N THR A 6 8.48 5.62 21.51
CA THR A 6 9.02 5.77 20.14
C THR A 6 10.43 6.35 20.14
N THR A 7 11.38 5.68 19.49
CA THR A 7 12.71 6.24 19.19
C THR A 7 12.65 7.11 17.94
N GLN A 8 13.14 8.35 18.02
CA GLN A 8 13.22 9.24 16.87
C GLN A 8 14.55 9.04 16.13
N HIS A 9 14.48 8.87 14.82
CA HIS A 9 15.63 8.82 13.92
C HIS A 9 15.58 10.03 12.99
N PHE A 10 16.67 10.81 12.94
CA PHE A 10 16.76 12.00 12.10
C PHE A 10 17.59 11.70 10.85
N ALA A 11 17.09 12.12 9.69
CA ALA A 11 17.88 12.16 8.47
C ALA A 11 18.91 13.30 8.57
N SER A 12 20.15 13.03 8.18
CA SER A 12 21.17 14.09 8.05
C SER A 12 20.86 14.97 6.83
N VAL A 13 21.13 16.27 6.94
CA VAL A 13 20.94 17.25 5.86
C VAL A 13 21.74 16.87 4.60
N GLU A 14 22.90 16.24 4.77
CA GLU A 14 23.77 15.82 3.67
C GLU A 14 23.38 14.46 3.05
N HIS A 15 22.45 13.72 3.67
CA HIS A 15 22.04 12.39 3.22
C HIS A 15 20.50 12.22 3.20
N PRO A 16 19.78 13.00 2.37
CA PRO A 16 18.32 12.93 2.28
C PRO A 16 17.80 11.55 1.82
N GLN A 17 18.63 10.76 1.14
CA GLN A 17 18.33 9.40 0.71
C GLN A 17 17.96 8.45 1.86
N THR A 18 18.35 8.78 3.10
CA THR A 18 17.96 8.02 4.30
C THR A 18 16.44 7.98 4.51
N ASN A 19 15.68 8.93 3.94
CA ASN A 19 14.21 8.94 3.93
C ASN A 19 13.62 8.67 2.53
N GLY A 20 14.40 8.10 1.62
CA GLY A 20 14.04 7.97 0.20
C GLY A 20 12.77 7.16 -0.07
N GLN A 21 12.44 6.18 0.80
CA GLN A 21 11.19 5.41 0.67
C GLN A 21 9.96 6.29 0.93
N ALA A 22 9.97 7.10 1.98
CA ALA A 22 8.86 8.02 2.26
C ALA A 22 8.75 9.09 1.17
N GLU A 23 9.87 9.61 0.67
CA GLU A 23 9.88 10.57 -0.44
C GLU A 23 9.32 9.96 -1.74
N ALA A 24 9.65 8.70 -2.05
CA ALA A 24 9.09 8.00 -3.20
C ALA A 24 7.57 7.82 -3.09
N ALA A 25 7.07 7.38 -1.93
CA ALA A 25 5.64 7.26 -1.67
C ALA A 25 4.93 8.62 -1.77
N ASN A 26 5.48 9.66 -1.14
CA ASN A 26 4.94 11.01 -1.17
C ASN A 26 4.84 11.57 -2.59
N ARG A 27 5.83 11.33 -3.46
CA ARG A 27 5.79 11.74 -4.87
C ARG A 27 4.61 11.11 -5.62
N ILE A 28 4.30 9.84 -5.37
CA ILE A 28 3.18 9.15 -6.03
C ILE A 28 1.86 9.73 -5.55
N ILE A 29 1.70 9.91 -4.24
CA ILE A 29 0.49 10.47 -3.63
C ILE A 29 0.24 11.91 -4.14
N LEU A 30 1.27 12.76 -4.13
CA LEU A 30 1.18 14.14 -4.63
C LEU A 30 0.82 14.19 -6.12
N ARG A 31 1.36 13.27 -6.94
CA ARG A 31 1.00 13.17 -8.36
C ARG A 31 -0.47 12.79 -8.55
N GLY A 32 -0.95 11.81 -7.77
CA GLY A 32 -2.37 11.41 -7.78
C GLY A 32 -3.29 12.56 -7.38
N LEU A 33 -2.95 13.27 -6.31
CA LEU A 33 -3.68 14.46 -5.86
C LEU A 33 -3.71 15.55 -6.92
N LYS A 34 -2.57 15.88 -7.53
CA LYS A 34 -2.49 16.90 -8.58
C LYS A 34 -3.46 16.59 -9.73
N ARG A 35 -3.49 15.34 -10.18
CA ARG A 35 -4.39 14.89 -11.26
C ARG A 35 -5.87 15.01 -10.89
N ARG A 36 -6.24 14.67 -9.66
CA ARG A 36 -7.62 14.80 -9.17
C ARG A 36 -8.03 16.25 -8.92
N LEU A 37 -7.08 17.12 -8.56
CA LEU A 37 -7.34 18.52 -8.27
C LEU A 37 -7.63 19.36 -9.51
N ASP A 38 -7.08 18.98 -10.67
CA ASP A 38 -7.45 19.57 -11.95
C ASP A 38 -8.98 19.43 -12.19
N GLU A 39 -9.59 18.34 -11.70
CA GLU A 39 -11.04 18.09 -11.76
C GLU A 39 -11.80 18.71 -10.57
N ALA A 40 -11.22 18.69 -9.37
CA ALA A 40 -11.88 18.99 -8.09
C ALA A 40 -11.66 20.43 -7.53
N LYS A 41 -11.07 21.36 -8.29
CA LYS A 41 -10.92 22.80 -7.97
C LYS A 41 -10.49 23.13 -6.52
N GLY A 42 -9.52 22.40 -5.97
CA GLY A 42 -8.95 22.68 -4.64
C GLY A 42 -9.53 21.88 -3.47
N LYS A 43 -10.47 20.95 -3.70
CA LYS A 43 -11.04 20.03 -2.70
C LYS A 43 -10.12 18.84 -2.37
N TRP A 44 -8.85 19.11 -2.09
CA TRP A 44 -7.84 18.05 -1.94
C TRP A 44 -8.08 17.13 -0.75
N THR A 45 -8.74 17.61 0.30
CA THR A 45 -9.10 16.80 1.48
C THR A 45 -10.15 15.74 1.15
N GLU A 46 -11.09 16.05 0.27
CA GLU A 46 -12.12 15.13 -0.24
C GLU A 46 -11.46 14.04 -1.11
N GLU A 47 -10.50 14.42 -1.95
CA GLU A 47 -9.80 13.51 -2.87
C GLU A 47 -8.69 12.68 -2.22
N LEU A 48 -8.16 13.12 -1.07
CA LEU A 48 -7.05 12.44 -0.39
C LEU A 48 -7.35 10.97 -0.10
N HIS A 49 -8.57 10.67 0.35
CA HIS A 49 -8.97 9.30 0.66
C HIS A 49 -8.97 8.41 -0.58
N SER A 50 -9.49 8.93 -1.70
CA SER A 50 -9.52 8.25 -2.99
C SER A 50 -8.10 7.97 -3.52
N VAL A 51 -7.21 8.97 -3.44
CA VAL A 51 -5.81 8.83 -3.87
C VAL A 51 -5.07 7.82 -3.00
N LEU A 52 -5.19 7.92 -1.67
CA LEU A 52 -4.56 6.97 -0.75
C LEU A 52 -5.09 5.54 -0.94
N TRP A 53 -6.39 5.40 -1.20
CA TRP A 53 -6.97 4.10 -1.50
C TRP A 53 -6.37 3.50 -2.78
N SER A 54 -6.34 4.28 -3.87
CA SER A 54 -5.72 3.85 -5.12
C SER A 54 -4.25 3.44 -4.95
N TYR A 55 -3.48 4.18 -4.15
CA TYR A 55 -2.09 3.85 -3.84
C TYR A 55 -1.98 2.51 -3.10
N ARG A 56 -2.84 2.27 -2.11
CA ARG A 56 -2.82 1.06 -1.28
C ARG A 56 -3.26 -0.19 -2.04
N THR A 57 -4.17 -0.06 -3.02
CA THR A 57 -4.75 -1.21 -3.73
C THR A 57 -4.20 -1.41 -5.14
N THR A 58 -3.26 -0.58 -5.60
CA THR A 58 -2.58 -0.77 -6.88
C THR A 58 -1.27 -1.51 -6.68
N THR A 59 -0.98 -2.48 -7.55
CA THR A 59 0.29 -3.22 -7.51
C THR A 59 1.46 -2.30 -7.83
N HIS A 60 2.48 -2.34 -6.99
CA HIS A 60 3.68 -1.54 -7.19
C HIS A 60 4.66 -2.28 -8.09
N SER A 61 5.16 -1.64 -9.14
CA SER A 61 6.10 -2.29 -10.09
C SER A 61 7.40 -2.74 -9.43
N THR A 62 7.80 -2.09 -8.33
CA THR A 62 9.03 -2.37 -7.57
C THR A 62 8.91 -3.65 -6.74
N THR A 63 7.76 -3.89 -6.13
CA THR A 63 7.51 -5.03 -5.23
C THR A 63 6.74 -6.16 -5.91
N GLY A 64 5.98 -5.86 -6.97
CA GLY A 64 5.01 -6.76 -7.59
C GLY A 64 3.70 -6.89 -6.82
N GLU A 65 3.58 -6.26 -5.65
CA GLU A 65 2.48 -6.45 -4.70
C GLU A 65 1.81 -5.12 -4.36
N THR A 66 0.59 -5.18 -3.82
CA THR A 66 -0.11 -3.98 -3.31
C THR A 66 0.38 -3.64 -1.89
N PRO A 67 0.52 -2.36 -1.53
CA PRO A 67 0.84 -1.98 -0.15
C PRO A 67 -0.18 -2.51 0.89
N PHE A 68 -1.46 -2.62 0.51
CA PHE A 68 -2.50 -3.18 1.37
C PHE A 68 -2.20 -4.64 1.72
N ARG A 69 -1.88 -5.48 0.72
CA ARG A 69 -1.58 -6.90 0.94
C ARG A 69 -0.34 -7.10 1.78
N LEU A 70 0.70 -6.30 1.56
CA LEU A 70 1.92 -6.31 2.39
C LEU A 70 1.64 -5.93 3.86
N THR A 71 0.63 -5.10 4.10
CA THR A 71 0.25 -4.66 5.45
C THR A 71 -0.64 -5.68 6.17
N TYR A 72 -1.68 -6.15 5.48
CA TYR A 72 -2.78 -6.91 6.10
C TYR A 72 -2.78 -8.40 5.77
N GLY A 73 -1.93 -8.88 4.85
CA GLY A 73 -1.86 -10.30 4.48
C GLY A 73 -2.82 -10.75 3.39
N THR A 74 -3.82 -9.93 3.05
CA THR A 74 -4.86 -10.26 2.07
C THR A 74 -5.09 -9.12 1.08
N GLU A 75 -5.70 -9.43 -0.05
CA GLU A 75 -6.09 -8.42 -1.03
C GLU A 75 -7.28 -7.59 -0.54
N ALA A 76 -7.27 -6.30 -0.84
CA ALA A 76 -8.40 -5.43 -0.56
C ALA A 76 -9.56 -5.69 -1.54
N VAL A 77 -10.78 -5.78 -1.03
CA VAL A 77 -11.98 -5.63 -1.87
C VAL A 77 -12.07 -4.16 -2.30
N ILE A 78 -11.89 -3.90 -3.59
CA ILE A 78 -11.89 -2.55 -4.15
C ILE A 78 -13.32 -2.06 -4.47
N PRO A 79 -13.59 -0.74 -4.50
CA PRO A 79 -14.93 -0.21 -4.75
C PRO A 79 -15.60 -0.71 -6.04
N VAL A 80 -14.82 -0.97 -7.09
CA VAL A 80 -15.36 -1.54 -8.34
C VAL A 80 -15.91 -2.95 -8.14
N GLU A 81 -15.30 -3.75 -7.26
CA GLU A 81 -15.83 -5.08 -6.92
C GLU A 81 -17.14 -4.99 -6.15
N THR A 82 -17.29 -3.98 -5.29
CA THR A 82 -18.55 -3.75 -4.57
C THR A 82 -19.65 -3.21 -5.48
N GLY A 83 -19.30 -2.33 -6.43
CA GLY A 83 -20.28 -1.73 -7.35
C GLY A 83 -20.69 -2.65 -8.50
N ALA A 84 -19.79 -3.52 -8.96
CA ALA A 84 -20.04 -4.47 -10.05
C ALA A 84 -20.32 -5.89 -9.56
N SER A 85 -20.49 -6.09 -8.25
CA SER A 85 -20.76 -7.37 -7.61
C SER A 85 -19.76 -8.46 -8.03
N SER A 86 -18.53 -8.37 -7.54
CA SER A 86 -17.52 -9.43 -7.76
C SER A 86 -17.91 -10.74 -7.07
N PHE A 87 -17.30 -11.85 -7.50
CA PHE A 87 -17.44 -13.16 -6.83
C PHE A 87 -17.25 -13.08 -5.31
N ARG A 88 -16.29 -12.26 -4.84
CA ARG A 88 -16.01 -12.05 -3.41
C ARG A 88 -17.17 -11.40 -2.66
N THR A 89 -18.02 -10.65 -3.38
CA THR A 89 -19.19 -9.94 -2.83
C THR A 89 -20.52 -10.65 -3.09
N GLU A 90 -20.64 -11.42 -4.19
CA GLU A 90 -21.86 -12.13 -4.58
C GLU A 90 -22.04 -13.47 -3.90
N ILE A 91 -20.95 -14.17 -3.59
CA ILE A 91 -21.00 -15.51 -3.01
C ILE A 91 -20.56 -15.40 -1.55
N PRO A 92 -21.51 -15.40 -0.59
CA PRO A 92 -21.19 -15.32 0.82
C PRO A 92 -20.44 -16.59 1.21
N ILE A 93 -19.14 -16.46 1.47
CA ILE A 93 -18.36 -17.53 2.10
C ILE A 93 -18.87 -17.64 3.54
N GLU A 94 -19.14 -18.87 3.98
CA GLU A 94 -19.50 -19.13 5.38
C GLU A 94 -18.44 -18.52 6.31
N GLY A 95 -18.87 -17.78 7.34
CA GLY A 95 -17.94 -16.98 8.16
C GLY A 95 -16.77 -17.78 8.75
N LYS A 96 -16.99 -19.04 9.15
CA LYS A 96 -15.92 -19.94 9.62
C LYS A 96 -14.91 -20.28 8.54
N LEU A 97 -15.39 -20.54 7.33
CA LEU A 97 -14.53 -20.85 6.19
C LEU A 97 -13.75 -19.61 5.75
N ASN A 98 -14.37 -18.43 5.72
CA ASN A 98 -13.70 -17.16 5.42
C ASN A 98 -12.56 -16.87 6.41
N ILE A 99 -12.80 -17.06 7.72
CA ILE A 99 -11.76 -16.91 8.74
C ILE A 99 -10.62 -17.90 8.53
N LYS A 100 -10.93 -19.14 8.15
CA LYS A 100 -9.91 -20.15 7.88
C LYS A 100 -9.04 -19.76 6.68
N MET A 101 -9.66 -19.34 5.58
CA MET A 101 -8.95 -18.87 4.38
C MET A 101 -8.06 -17.65 4.67
N LEU A 102 -8.55 -16.68 5.43
CA LEU A 102 -7.76 -15.51 5.82
C LEU A 102 -6.55 -15.88 6.68
N ARG A 103 -6.64 -16.91 7.53
CA ARG A 103 -5.51 -17.41 8.31
C ARG A 103 -4.46 -18.06 7.40
N GLU A 104 -4.91 -18.89 6.45
CA GLU A 104 -4.02 -19.51 5.48
C GLU A 104 -3.27 -18.46 4.65
N GLU A 105 -3.93 -17.38 4.21
CA GLU A 105 -3.25 -16.26 3.54
C GLU A 105 -2.24 -15.55 4.45
N LEU A 106 -2.57 -15.39 5.74
CA LEU A 106 -1.70 -14.73 6.71
C LEU A 106 -0.43 -15.54 6.99
N ASP A 107 -0.51 -16.88 6.94
CA ASP A 107 0.64 -17.77 7.11
C ASP A 107 1.71 -17.53 6.03
N PHE A 108 1.32 -17.11 4.82
CA PHE A 108 2.25 -16.78 3.72
C PHE A 108 2.71 -15.31 3.70
N LEU A 109 2.24 -14.47 4.63
CA LEU A 109 2.52 -13.02 4.58
C LEU A 109 4.01 -12.70 4.72
N GLU A 110 4.74 -13.46 5.54
CA GLU A 110 6.17 -13.26 5.71
C GLU A 110 6.95 -13.56 4.42
N GLU A 111 6.65 -14.71 3.79
CA GLU A 111 7.24 -15.07 2.48
C GLU A 111 6.93 -14.03 1.40
N LEU A 112 5.71 -13.49 1.40
CA LEU A 112 5.30 -12.44 0.47
C LEU A 112 6.10 -11.15 0.68
N ARG A 113 6.33 -10.75 1.94
CA ARG A 113 7.15 -9.58 2.29
C ARG A 113 8.60 -9.77 1.88
N ASP A 114 9.16 -10.94 2.14
CA ASP A 114 10.53 -11.28 1.76
C ASP A 114 10.69 -11.26 0.24
N GLY A 115 9.74 -11.86 -0.48
CA GLY A 115 9.70 -11.81 -1.95
C GLY A 115 9.64 -10.38 -2.49
N ALA A 116 8.78 -9.53 -1.92
CA ALA A 116 8.67 -8.12 -2.29
C ALA A 116 9.98 -7.34 -2.03
N ALA A 117 10.61 -7.57 -0.87
CA ALA A 117 11.87 -6.93 -0.51
C ALA A 117 13.02 -7.35 -1.43
N LEU A 118 13.12 -8.64 -1.77
CA LEU A 118 14.10 -9.15 -2.73
C LEU A 118 13.92 -8.52 -4.12
N ARG A 119 12.67 -8.37 -4.56
CA ARG A 119 12.35 -7.76 -5.86
C ARG A 119 12.73 -6.28 -5.90
N GLU A 120 12.41 -5.54 -4.84
CA GLU A 120 12.78 -4.13 -4.69
C GLU A 120 14.31 -3.97 -4.67
N ALA A 121 15.03 -4.79 -3.90
CA ALA A 121 16.48 -4.77 -3.83
C ALA A 121 17.13 -5.09 -5.18
N SER A 122 16.62 -6.11 -5.87
CA SER A 122 17.10 -6.50 -7.21
C SER A 122 16.89 -5.38 -8.23
N LEU A 123 15.77 -4.66 -8.16
CA LEU A 123 15.51 -3.54 -9.04
C LEU A 123 16.43 -2.34 -8.73
N LYS A 124 16.68 -2.05 -7.45
CA LYS A 124 17.63 -1.00 -7.04
C LYS A 124 19.04 -1.29 -7.55
N GLN A 125 19.50 -2.53 -7.48
CA GLN A 125 20.81 -2.93 -8.01
C GLN A 125 20.93 -2.80 -9.52
N LYS A 126 19.84 -2.97 -10.28
CA LYS A 126 19.85 -2.81 -11.75
C LYS A 126 19.84 -1.35 -12.21
N ILE A 127 19.35 -0.45 -11.38
CA ILE A 127 19.20 0.98 -11.68
C ILE A 127 20.43 1.79 -11.22
N ALA A 128 21.19 1.27 -10.24
CA ALA A 128 22.46 1.81 -9.78
C ALA A 128 23.59 1.54 -10.79
#